data_AF-A0A238XVX8-F1
#
_entry.id   AF-A0A238XVX8-F1
#
_cell.length_a   1.000
_cell.length_b   1.000
_cell.length_c   1.000
_cell.angle_alpha   90.00
_cell.angle_beta   90.00
_cell.angle_gamma   90.00
#
_symmetry.space_group_name_H-M   'P 1'
#
loop_
_entity.id
_entity.type
_entity.pdbx_description
1 polymer ?
#
loop_
_entity_poly.entity_id
_entity_poly.type
_entity_poly.pdbx_seq_one_letter_code
_entity_poly.pdbx_strand_id
1 'polypeptide(L)'
;MKLRCAGCAGCCVDWRPIAPDASETRGSNVGGRRPDDRRPPLDDVANLAPLTRDEVVRYLDRGVADALIPRLFEPAERDEVVTIDGVALAAVDGRPVFMIGLYKPPKPVAPVGTETVRWLDTCVFLDPTTLQCRIHGDEDLYPRTCATYPAHNLALDAETECERVEAAGGGERLLDPNVPDDIPPPAFGPHALGATIFAYPDPDDLAGVVDRLRRGESTFDDRARFIGAAVGSRPGSLSVDRDRMGAAHERVRGADSWAGRAIRSWTERAGKRGEPAAVADTERDALVGELEDEAGAPGTPGWQ
;
A
#
# COMPACT_ATOMS: atom_id res chain seq x y z
N MET A 1 13.86 12.88 14.19
CA MET A 1 12.74 12.00 14.60
C MET A 1 13.25 10.62 15.00
N LYS A 2 12.61 9.96 15.99
CA LYS A 2 12.92 8.57 16.39
C LYS A 2 11.92 7.64 15.71
N LEU A 3 12.40 6.69 14.92
CA LEU A 3 11.57 5.59 14.43
C LEU A 3 11.79 4.38 15.34
N ARG A 4 10.80 3.50 15.48
CA ARG A 4 10.99 2.12 15.95
C ARG A 4 10.18 1.22 15.01
N CYS A 5 10.74 0.12 14.50
CA CYS A 5 10.00 -0.78 13.60
C CYS A 5 8.78 -1.41 14.31
N ALA A 6 8.76 -1.45 15.65
CA ALA A 6 7.59 -1.80 16.44
C ALA A 6 6.40 -0.82 16.28
N GLY A 7 6.63 0.44 15.85
CA GLY A 7 5.58 1.45 15.56
C GLY A 7 5.53 1.96 14.10
N CYS A 8 6.35 1.34 13.24
CA CYS A 8 6.46 1.37 11.77
C CYS A 8 6.37 2.72 11.02
N ALA A 9 7.48 3.11 10.38
CA ALA A 9 7.48 4.03 9.23
C ALA A 9 8.33 3.55 8.02
N GLY A 10 9.25 2.59 8.22
CA GLY A 10 10.22 2.18 7.19
C GLY A 10 9.56 1.71 5.88
N CYS A 11 8.61 0.78 5.95
CA CYS A 11 7.88 0.31 4.77
C CYS A 11 6.66 1.20 4.42
N CYS A 12 6.24 2.10 5.31
CA CYS A 12 5.10 2.98 5.10
C CYS A 12 5.42 4.13 4.14
N VAL A 13 6.64 4.64 4.16
CA VAL A 13 7.11 5.75 3.32
C VAL A 13 7.91 5.23 2.13
N ASP A 14 7.80 5.90 0.99
CA ASP A 14 8.67 5.69 -0.16
C ASP A 14 9.92 6.57 -0.09
N TRP A 15 11.03 5.96 0.36
CA TRP A 15 12.31 6.63 0.53
C TRP A 15 13.17 6.71 -0.74
N ARG A 16 12.74 6.08 -1.85
CA ARG A 16 13.53 6.03 -3.09
C ARG A 16 13.89 7.41 -3.65
N PRO A 17 13.04 8.46 -3.57
CA PRO A 17 13.38 9.79 -4.07
C PRO A 17 14.55 10.48 -3.35
N ILE A 18 14.94 10.02 -2.15
CA ILE A 18 15.99 10.65 -1.34
C ILE A 18 17.20 9.75 -1.10
N ALA A 19 17.05 8.44 -1.31
CA ALA A 19 18.09 7.44 -1.21
C ALA A 19 18.03 6.51 -2.43
N PRO A 20 18.32 7.01 -3.64
CA PRO A 20 18.20 6.23 -4.88
C PRO A 20 19.12 5.01 -4.85
N ASP A 21 20.33 5.13 -4.30
CA ASP A 21 21.30 4.03 -4.19
C ASP A 21 20.83 2.91 -3.24
N ALA A 22 20.00 3.23 -2.24
CA ALA A 22 19.37 2.22 -1.37
C ALA A 22 18.17 1.53 -2.05
N SER A 23 17.66 2.09 -3.15
CA SER A 23 16.47 1.59 -3.87
C SER A 23 16.77 0.62 -5.01
N GLU A 24 17.97 0.67 -5.60
CA GLU A 24 18.37 -0.17 -6.73
C GLU A 24 18.36 -1.68 -6.38
N THR A 25 18.47 -2.02 -5.09
CA THR A 25 18.43 -3.40 -4.58
C THR A 25 17.07 -4.07 -4.77
N ARG A 26 15.97 -3.31 -4.87
CA ARG A 26 14.62 -3.88 -5.09
C ARG A 26 14.41 -4.41 -6.52
N GLY A 27 15.19 -3.93 -7.47
CA GLY A 27 15.11 -4.33 -8.87
C GLY A 27 15.92 -5.58 -9.22
N SER A 28 16.79 -6.07 -8.34
CA SER A 28 17.84 -7.01 -8.78
C SER A 28 17.78 -8.39 -8.14
N ASN A 29 17.57 -8.56 -6.83
CA ASN A 29 17.98 -9.82 -6.17
C ASN A 29 17.03 -10.42 -5.11
N VAL A 30 15.71 -10.26 -5.20
CA VAL A 30 14.81 -11.09 -4.37
C VAL A 30 14.66 -12.48 -4.99
N GLY A 31 15.61 -13.36 -4.67
CA GLY A 31 15.48 -14.81 -4.78
C GLY A 31 15.65 -15.40 -6.17
N GLY A 32 16.85 -15.36 -6.76
CA GLY A 32 17.35 -16.30 -7.78
C GLY A 32 16.51 -16.54 -9.05
N ARG A 33 15.41 -15.82 -9.23
CA ARG A 33 14.45 -16.01 -10.31
C ARG A 33 14.90 -15.17 -11.49
N ARG A 34 14.93 -15.79 -12.66
CA ARG A 34 15.37 -15.14 -13.89
C ARG A 34 14.47 -13.91 -14.17
N PRO A 35 15.00 -12.86 -14.81
CA PRO A 35 14.24 -11.62 -15.08
C PRO A 35 12.94 -11.83 -15.88
N ASP A 36 12.86 -12.89 -16.68
CA ASP A 36 11.75 -13.33 -17.53
C ASP A 36 10.55 -13.92 -16.76
N ASP A 37 10.75 -14.38 -15.51
CA ASP A 37 9.73 -14.97 -14.63
C ASP A 37 9.06 -13.92 -13.70
N ARG A 38 9.33 -12.63 -13.90
CA ARG A 38 8.83 -11.55 -13.05
C ARG A 38 7.50 -10.99 -13.57
N ARG A 39 6.62 -10.64 -12.63
CA ARG A 39 5.36 -9.93 -12.87
C ARG A 39 5.49 -8.54 -12.26
N PRO A 40 6.09 -7.56 -12.96
CA PRO A 40 6.27 -6.23 -12.39
C PRO A 40 4.90 -5.57 -12.17
N PRO A 41 4.74 -4.78 -11.09
CA PRO A 41 3.52 -4.02 -10.88
C PRO A 41 3.36 -2.97 -11.98
N LEU A 42 2.12 -2.69 -12.37
CA LEU A 42 1.80 -1.63 -13.33
C LEU A 42 1.96 -0.22 -12.74
N ASP A 43 1.87 -0.12 -11.42
CA ASP A 43 2.07 1.11 -10.65
C ASP A 43 3.51 1.23 -10.11
N ASP A 44 3.91 2.44 -9.71
CA ASP A 44 5.20 2.71 -9.07
C ASP A 44 5.09 2.83 -7.52
N VAL A 45 4.11 2.20 -6.87
CA VAL A 45 3.96 2.30 -5.40
C VAL A 45 5.00 1.41 -4.70
N ALA A 46 5.88 2.00 -3.89
CA ALA A 46 6.82 1.23 -3.08
C ALA A 46 6.12 0.49 -1.94
N ASN A 47 6.53 -0.75 -1.63
CA ASN A 47 6.09 -1.47 -0.41
C ASN A 47 4.56 -1.50 -0.23
N LEU A 48 3.79 -1.75 -1.29
CA LEU A 48 2.34 -1.90 -1.13
C LEU A 48 2.07 -3.11 -0.24
N ALA A 49 1.40 -2.89 0.89
CA ALA A 49 1.00 -3.95 1.81
C ALA A 49 -0.25 -4.65 1.24
N PRO A 50 -0.16 -5.90 0.74
CA PRO A 50 -1.33 -6.62 0.25
C PRO A 50 -2.29 -6.93 1.40
N LEU A 51 -3.58 -6.77 1.12
CA LEU A 51 -4.68 -7.14 1.99
C LEU A 51 -5.31 -8.45 1.53
N THR A 52 -5.69 -9.26 2.51
CA THR A 52 -6.60 -10.37 2.30
C THR A 52 -8.01 -9.86 2.04
N ARG A 53 -8.82 -10.70 1.41
CA ARG A 53 -10.23 -10.49 1.14
C ARG A 53 -11.02 -10.15 2.39
N ASP A 54 -10.72 -10.82 3.50
CA ASP A 54 -11.38 -10.57 4.79
C ASP A 54 -10.98 -9.22 5.38
N GLU A 55 -9.72 -8.80 5.22
CA GLU A 55 -9.30 -7.44 5.58
C GLU A 55 -10.01 -6.41 4.69
N VAL A 56 -10.09 -6.60 3.37
CA VAL A 56 -10.84 -5.71 2.48
C VAL A 56 -12.30 -5.58 2.91
N VAL A 57 -12.95 -6.67 3.31
CA VAL A 57 -14.31 -6.66 3.86
C VAL A 57 -14.37 -5.87 5.17
N ARG A 58 -13.42 -6.03 6.10
CA ARG A 58 -13.38 -5.23 7.34
C ARG A 58 -13.24 -3.74 7.04
N TYR A 59 -12.35 -3.34 6.13
CA TYR A 59 -12.22 -1.94 5.72
C TYR A 59 -13.54 -1.38 5.18
N LEU A 60 -14.28 -2.16 4.39
CA LEU A 60 -15.61 -1.80 3.91
C LEU A 60 -16.63 -1.66 5.04
N ASP A 61 -16.65 -2.60 5.98
CA ASP A 61 -17.57 -2.60 7.11
C ASP A 61 -17.29 -1.50 8.13
N ARG A 62 -16.03 -1.09 8.25
CA ARG A 62 -15.60 0.07 9.04
C ARG A 62 -15.74 1.40 8.29
N GLY A 63 -16.20 1.38 7.04
CA GLY A 63 -16.46 2.58 6.23
C GLY A 63 -15.19 3.34 5.81
N VAL A 64 -14.04 2.66 5.75
CA VAL A 64 -12.71 3.23 5.42
C VAL A 64 -12.11 2.60 4.15
N ALA A 65 -12.93 1.96 3.32
CA ALA A 65 -12.48 1.31 2.09
C ALA A 65 -11.96 2.29 1.02
N ASP A 66 -12.21 3.59 1.19
CA ASP A 66 -11.62 4.66 0.39
C ASP A 66 -10.11 4.88 0.62
N ALA A 67 -9.55 4.23 1.64
CA ALA A 67 -8.13 4.10 1.89
C ALA A 67 -7.42 3.03 1.03
N LEU A 68 -8.16 2.27 0.21
CA LEU A 68 -7.63 1.11 -0.52
C LEU A 68 -7.30 1.43 -1.98
N ILE A 69 -6.31 0.72 -2.54
CA ILE A 69 -5.88 0.84 -3.93
C ILE A 69 -5.67 -0.54 -4.58
N PRO A 70 -6.07 -0.75 -5.85
CA PRO A 70 -5.71 -1.94 -6.59
C PRO A 70 -4.29 -1.86 -7.17
N ARG A 71 -3.67 -3.01 -7.34
CA ARG A 71 -2.42 -3.21 -8.09
C ARG A 71 -2.62 -4.28 -9.14
N LEU A 72 -2.32 -3.93 -10.39
CA LEU A 72 -2.25 -4.83 -11.54
C LEU A 72 -0.79 -5.16 -11.86
N PHE A 73 -0.57 -6.14 -12.73
CA PHE A 73 0.77 -6.59 -13.10
C PHE A 73 0.92 -6.76 -14.60
N GLU A 74 2.11 -6.47 -15.10
CA GLU A 74 2.52 -6.90 -16.44
C GLU A 74 2.72 -8.43 -16.45
N PRO A 75 2.47 -9.10 -17.59
CA PRO A 75 2.62 -10.55 -17.69
C PRO A 75 4.09 -10.99 -17.73
N ALA A 76 4.39 -12.11 -17.09
CA ALA A 76 5.62 -12.86 -17.37
C ALA A 76 5.49 -13.62 -18.70
N GLU A 77 6.60 -14.13 -19.26
CA GLU A 77 6.64 -14.76 -20.59
C GLU A 77 5.60 -15.89 -20.78
N ARG A 78 5.30 -16.62 -19.71
CA ARG A 78 4.38 -17.78 -19.72
C ARG A 78 2.99 -17.49 -19.16
N ASP A 79 2.73 -16.25 -18.79
CA ASP A 79 1.42 -15.88 -18.27
C ASP A 79 0.41 -15.81 -19.42
N GLU A 80 -0.83 -16.12 -19.07
CA GLU A 80 -1.94 -15.69 -19.90
C GLU A 80 -2.02 -14.15 -19.86
N VAL A 81 -2.44 -13.56 -20.98
CA VAL A 81 -2.43 -12.11 -21.18
C VAL A 81 -3.82 -11.64 -21.60
N VAL A 82 -4.29 -10.58 -20.96
CA VAL A 82 -5.39 -9.76 -21.47
C VAL A 82 -4.85 -8.36 -21.80
N THR A 83 -5.33 -7.77 -22.89
CA THR A 83 -4.94 -6.40 -23.26
C THR A 83 -6.12 -5.46 -23.04
N ILE A 84 -5.93 -4.45 -22.21
CA ILE A 84 -6.95 -3.44 -21.88
C ILE A 84 -6.28 -2.07 -22.03
N ASP A 85 -6.92 -1.13 -22.70
CA ASP A 85 -6.35 0.21 -22.99
C ASP A 85 -4.97 0.18 -23.68
N GLY A 86 -4.68 -0.88 -24.45
CA GLY A 86 -3.37 -1.09 -25.07
C GLY A 86 -2.26 -1.51 -24.10
N VAL A 87 -2.59 -1.85 -22.86
CA VAL A 87 -1.68 -2.35 -21.82
C VAL A 87 -1.88 -3.86 -21.67
N ALA A 88 -0.78 -4.63 -21.78
CA ALA A 88 -0.78 -6.07 -21.52
C ALA A 88 -0.77 -6.34 -20.01
N LEU A 89 -1.71 -7.14 -19.53
CA LEU A 89 -1.87 -7.48 -18.12
C LEU A 89 -1.76 -8.99 -17.92
N ALA A 90 -1.12 -9.40 -16.83
CA ALA A 90 -1.16 -10.76 -16.35
C ALA A 90 -2.62 -11.17 -16.11
N ALA A 91 -3.00 -12.36 -16.58
CA ALA A 91 -4.35 -12.86 -16.50
C ALA A 91 -4.40 -14.34 -16.10
N VAL A 92 -5.59 -14.78 -15.70
CA VAL A 92 -5.95 -16.19 -15.56
C VAL A 92 -7.39 -16.36 -16.04
N ASP A 93 -7.62 -17.28 -16.97
CA ASP A 93 -8.94 -17.57 -17.56
C ASP A 93 -9.62 -16.31 -18.13
N GLY A 94 -8.87 -15.57 -18.94
CA GLY A 94 -9.28 -14.33 -19.61
C GLY A 94 -9.43 -13.11 -18.69
N ARG A 95 -9.11 -13.24 -17.39
CA ARG A 95 -9.39 -12.21 -16.37
C ARG A 95 -8.10 -11.59 -15.83
N PRO A 96 -7.95 -10.26 -15.82
CA PRO A 96 -6.76 -9.63 -15.29
C PRO A 96 -6.64 -9.88 -13.79
N VAL A 97 -5.45 -10.26 -13.34
CA VAL A 97 -5.17 -10.50 -11.92
C VAL A 97 -4.72 -9.24 -11.21
N PHE A 98 -5.18 -9.06 -9.98
CA PHE A 98 -4.86 -7.88 -9.18
C PHE A 98 -4.75 -8.20 -7.68
N MET A 99 -4.20 -7.24 -6.93
CA MET A 99 -4.20 -7.21 -5.47
C MET A 99 -4.86 -5.94 -4.97
N ILE A 100 -5.30 -5.94 -3.71
CA ILE A 100 -5.69 -4.72 -3.00
C ILE A 100 -4.65 -4.42 -1.92
N GLY A 101 -4.27 -3.16 -1.77
CA GLY A 101 -3.41 -2.70 -0.70
C GLY A 101 -3.82 -1.33 -0.17
N LEU A 102 -3.00 -0.76 0.71
CA LEU A 102 -3.22 0.56 1.29
C LEU A 102 -2.71 1.67 0.38
N TYR A 103 -3.55 2.69 0.14
CA TYR A 103 -3.17 3.87 -0.63
C TYR A 103 -2.07 4.66 0.08
N LYS A 104 -1.12 5.18 -0.70
CA LYS A 104 -0.01 6.00 -0.21
C LYS A 104 -0.08 7.40 -0.83
N PRO A 105 -0.85 8.35 -0.27
CA PRO A 105 -0.82 9.71 -0.80
C PRO A 105 0.54 10.37 -0.54
N PRO A 106 0.93 11.38 -1.32
CA PRO A 106 2.08 12.21 -1.00
C PRO A 106 1.83 12.96 0.31
N LYS A 107 2.71 12.81 1.30
CA LYS A 107 2.68 13.55 2.57
C LYS A 107 4.00 14.31 2.81
N PRO A 108 3.98 15.43 3.55
CA PRO A 108 5.18 16.20 3.86
C PRO A 108 5.94 15.53 5.02
N VAL A 109 6.87 14.62 4.69
CA VAL A 109 7.64 13.82 5.65
C VAL A 109 9.09 14.28 5.66
N ALA A 110 9.65 14.51 6.85
CA ALA A 110 11.10 14.69 6.98
C ALA A 110 11.80 13.32 7.08
N PRO A 111 12.81 13.05 6.26
CA PRO A 111 13.63 11.85 6.39
C PRO A 111 14.31 11.73 7.74
N VAL A 112 14.56 10.49 8.17
CA VAL A 112 15.28 10.21 9.41
C VAL A 112 16.64 10.88 9.40
N GLY A 113 16.99 11.54 10.51
CA GLY A 113 18.25 12.26 10.66
C GLY A 113 18.32 13.59 9.91
N THR A 114 17.22 14.05 9.30
CA THR A 114 17.18 15.32 8.56
C THR A 114 16.04 16.23 9.02
N GLU A 115 16.24 17.54 8.86
CA GLU A 115 15.24 18.57 9.15
C GLU A 115 14.46 19.01 7.88
N THR A 116 14.84 18.50 6.70
CA THR A 116 14.20 18.90 5.44
C THR A 116 12.96 18.05 5.17
N VAL A 117 11.79 18.64 5.36
CA VAL A 117 10.51 18.03 4.99
C VAL A 117 10.39 17.93 3.47
N ARG A 118 9.93 16.79 2.96
CA ARG A 118 9.77 16.50 1.53
C ARG A 118 8.44 15.84 1.23
N TRP A 119 7.93 16.02 0.02
CA TRP A 119 6.75 15.32 -0.46
C TRP A 119 7.09 13.87 -0.81
N LEU A 120 6.66 12.92 0.02
CA LEU A 120 6.93 11.49 -0.16
C LEU A 120 5.64 10.68 -0.11
N ASP A 121 5.51 9.69 -0.99
CA ASP A 121 4.38 8.75 -0.95
C ASP A 121 4.43 7.97 0.36
N THR A 122 3.38 8.11 1.16
CA THR A 122 3.35 7.69 2.56
C THR A 122 2.03 7.00 2.83
N CYS A 123 2.03 5.82 3.47
CA CYS A 123 0.81 5.13 3.87
C CYS A 123 -0.21 6.11 4.49
N VAL A 124 -1.46 6.05 4.02
CA VAL A 124 -2.51 6.97 4.48
C VAL A 124 -2.68 7.00 6.00
N PHE A 125 -2.42 5.88 6.67
CA PHE A 125 -2.50 5.76 8.15
C PHE A 125 -1.24 6.19 8.91
N LEU A 126 -0.14 6.51 8.21
CA LEU A 126 1.05 7.04 8.85
C LEU A 126 0.89 8.53 9.08
N ASP A 127 1.01 8.96 10.32
CA ASP A 127 1.09 10.35 10.68
C ASP A 127 2.44 10.95 10.21
N PRO A 128 2.46 11.99 9.36
CA PRO A 128 3.70 12.48 8.75
C PRO A 128 4.59 13.30 9.72
N THR A 129 4.06 13.73 10.87
CA THR A 129 4.80 14.47 11.89
C THR A 129 5.50 13.52 12.87
N THR A 130 4.76 12.52 13.35
CA THR A 130 5.23 11.59 14.39
C THR A 130 5.85 10.32 13.82
N LEU A 131 5.54 10.02 12.55
CA LEU A 131 5.89 8.79 11.83
C LEU A 131 5.38 7.51 12.52
N GLN A 132 4.20 7.61 13.11
CA GLN A 132 3.51 6.50 13.75
C GLN A 132 2.29 6.08 12.96
N CYS A 133 2.01 4.78 12.93
CA CYS A 133 0.80 4.25 12.34
C CYS A 133 -0.40 4.46 13.29
N ARG A 134 -1.40 5.22 12.82
CA ARG A 134 -2.63 5.56 13.58
C ARG A 134 -3.54 4.36 13.85
N ILE A 135 -3.39 3.28 13.10
CA ILE A 135 -4.16 2.04 13.26
C ILE A 135 -3.30 0.91 13.87
N HIS A 136 -2.11 1.22 14.39
CA HIS A 136 -1.28 0.20 15.03
C HIS A 136 -1.97 -0.36 16.28
N GLY A 137 -2.10 -1.70 16.35
CA GLY A 137 -2.81 -2.38 17.43
C GLY A 137 -4.33 -2.42 17.27
N ASP A 138 -4.88 -1.85 16.20
CA ASP A 138 -6.29 -2.05 15.85
C ASP A 138 -6.46 -3.42 15.18
N GLU A 139 -7.04 -4.40 15.88
CA GLU A 139 -7.21 -5.76 15.37
C GLU A 139 -8.12 -5.85 14.13
N ASP A 140 -8.99 -4.87 13.91
CA ASP A 140 -9.90 -4.84 12.77
C ASP A 140 -9.25 -4.23 11.52
N LEU A 141 -8.37 -3.23 11.70
CA LEU A 141 -7.82 -2.44 10.61
C LEU A 141 -6.32 -2.66 10.36
N TYR A 142 -5.53 -3.00 11.37
CA TYR A 142 -4.09 -3.19 11.22
C TYR A 142 -3.80 -4.40 10.32
N PRO A 143 -3.20 -4.23 9.13
CA PRO A 143 -3.03 -5.36 8.22
C PRO A 143 -2.08 -6.40 8.79
N ARG A 144 -2.42 -7.68 8.61
CA ARG A 144 -1.57 -8.81 8.97
C ARG A 144 -0.19 -8.68 8.33
N THR A 145 -0.13 -8.28 7.07
CA THR A 145 1.14 -8.09 6.37
C THR A 145 2.02 -7.04 7.07
N CYS A 146 1.43 -5.96 7.60
CA CYS A 146 2.17 -4.97 8.36
C CYS A 146 2.67 -5.53 9.70
N ALA A 147 1.89 -6.40 10.35
CA ALA A 147 2.26 -7.04 11.61
C ALA A 147 3.40 -8.06 11.45
N THR A 148 3.45 -8.81 10.35
CA THR A 148 4.41 -9.92 10.17
C THR A 148 5.61 -9.60 9.29
N TYR A 149 5.56 -8.52 8.49
CA TYR A 149 6.63 -8.19 7.54
C TYR A 149 8.04 -8.10 8.17
N PRO A 150 8.26 -7.43 9.32
CA PRO A 150 9.59 -7.40 9.93
C PRO A 150 10.10 -8.80 10.29
N ALA A 151 9.24 -9.65 10.88
CA ALA A 151 9.57 -11.01 11.27
C ALA A 151 9.96 -11.89 10.07
N HIS A 152 9.24 -11.76 8.95
CA HIS A 152 9.56 -12.49 7.73
C HIS A 152 10.92 -12.12 7.14
N ASN A 153 11.27 -10.83 7.12
CA ASN A 153 12.58 -10.41 6.61
C ASN A 153 13.71 -10.91 7.50
N LEU A 154 13.55 -10.82 8.83
CA LEU A 154 14.51 -11.36 9.79
C LEU A 154 14.72 -12.87 9.61
N ALA A 155 13.63 -13.62 9.45
CA ALA A 155 13.70 -15.07 9.21
C ALA A 155 14.38 -15.45 7.89
N LEU A 156 14.36 -14.55 6.89
CA LEU A 156 14.96 -14.75 5.57
C LEU A 156 16.37 -14.15 5.45
N ASP A 157 16.91 -13.56 6.51
CA ASP A 157 18.16 -12.77 6.50
C ASP A 157 18.17 -11.72 5.36
N ALA A 158 17.02 -11.08 5.15
CA ALA A 158 16.80 -10.11 4.10
C ALA A 158 16.87 -8.69 4.65
N GLU A 159 17.63 -7.82 3.98
CA GLU A 159 17.73 -6.40 4.36
C GLU A 159 16.37 -5.71 4.36
N THR A 160 16.01 -5.17 5.51
CA THR A 160 14.76 -4.44 5.74
C THR A 160 14.82 -3.00 5.25
N GLU A 161 13.64 -2.39 5.00
CA GLU A 161 13.56 -0.94 4.77
C GLU A 161 14.05 -0.14 5.99
N CYS A 162 13.89 -0.67 7.20
CA CYS A 162 14.40 -0.04 8.41
C CYS A 162 15.92 0.09 8.37
N GLU A 163 16.63 -1.00 8.04
CA GLU A 163 18.10 -1.01 7.93
C GLU A 163 18.59 -0.08 6.81
N ARG A 164 17.87 0.01 5.68
CA ARG A 164 18.18 0.97 4.62
C ARG A 164 18.06 2.42 5.06
N VAL A 165 16.97 2.75 5.77
CA VAL A 165 16.75 4.10 6.30
C VAL A 165 17.80 4.45 7.35
N GLU A 166 18.18 3.49 8.20
CA GLU A 166 19.29 3.64 9.15
C GLU A 166 20.60 3.94 8.43
N ALA A 167 20.92 3.18 7.37
CA ALA A 167 22.13 3.36 6.60
C ALA A 167 22.18 4.73 5.88
N ALA A 168 21.04 5.24 5.42
CA ALA A 168 20.94 6.52 4.74
C ALA A 168 20.90 7.74 5.69
N GLY A 169 20.33 7.58 6.89
CA GLY A 169 19.99 8.68 7.80
C GLY A 169 20.78 8.74 9.11
N GLY A 170 21.53 7.69 9.48
CA GLY A 170 22.36 7.63 10.69
C GLY A 170 21.58 7.81 11.99
N GLY A 171 21.18 6.72 12.65
CA GLY A 171 20.38 6.80 13.89
C GLY A 171 20.49 5.58 14.82
N GLU A 172 19.63 5.55 15.84
CA GLU A 172 19.40 4.38 16.72
C GLU A 172 18.78 3.23 15.91
N ARG A 173 19.16 1.98 16.23
CA ARG A 173 18.62 0.77 15.59
C ARG A 173 17.09 0.74 15.72
N LEU A 174 16.40 0.68 14.60
CA LEU A 174 14.95 0.69 14.47
C LEU A 174 14.38 -0.72 14.62
N LEU A 175 15.12 -1.75 14.19
CA LEU A 175 14.67 -3.13 14.10
C LEU A 175 15.14 -3.96 15.30
N ASP A 176 14.23 -4.68 15.96
CA ASP A 176 14.61 -5.75 16.89
C ASP A 176 15.26 -6.90 16.10
N PRO A 177 16.50 -7.31 16.41
CA PRO A 177 17.18 -8.41 15.70
C PRO A 177 16.54 -9.79 15.86
N ASN A 178 15.64 -9.97 16.84
CA ASN A 178 15.17 -11.30 17.19
C ASN A 178 14.11 -11.81 16.21
N VAL A 179 14.33 -12.98 15.63
CA VAL A 179 13.32 -13.71 14.85
C VAL A 179 12.29 -14.27 15.83
N PRO A 180 10.99 -13.93 15.71
CA PRO A 180 9.97 -14.54 16.55
C PRO A 180 9.86 -16.06 16.31
N ASP A 181 9.56 -16.83 17.35
CA ASP A 181 9.45 -18.30 17.25
C ASP A 181 8.20 -18.78 16.47
N ASP A 182 7.14 -17.95 16.40
CA ASP A 182 5.86 -18.28 15.76
C ASP A 182 5.50 -17.24 14.69
N ILE A 183 6.14 -17.34 13.53
CA ILE A 183 5.85 -16.47 12.38
C ILE A 183 4.76 -17.12 11.54
N PRO A 184 3.58 -16.49 11.38
CA PRO A 184 2.54 -16.99 10.49
C PRO A 184 3.06 -17.18 9.06
N PRO A 185 2.52 -18.11 8.26
CA PRO A 185 2.96 -18.27 6.88
C PRO A 185 2.68 -17.00 6.04
N PRO A 186 3.51 -16.71 5.02
CA PRO A 186 3.27 -15.59 4.11
C PRO A 186 1.88 -15.65 3.46
N ALA A 187 1.29 -14.48 3.20
CA ALA A 187 -0.03 -14.37 2.58
C ALA A 187 -0.12 -14.98 1.17
N PHE A 188 1.01 -15.22 0.50
CA PHE A 188 1.11 -15.77 -0.85
C PHE A 188 1.31 -17.30 -0.88
N GLY A 189 0.45 -18.02 -0.14
CA GLY A 189 0.42 -19.49 -0.17
C GLY A 189 -0.39 -20.06 -1.34
N PRO A 190 -0.48 -21.40 -1.46
CA PRO A 190 -1.28 -22.09 -2.50
C PRO A 190 -2.76 -21.68 -2.56
N HIS A 191 -3.27 -21.06 -1.48
CA HIS A 191 -4.65 -20.60 -1.35
C HIS A 191 -4.81 -19.09 -1.57
N ALA A 192 -3.79 -18.39 -2.11
CA ALA A 192 -3.84 -16.95 -2.33
C ALA A 192 -4.92 -16.52 -3.34
N LEU A 193 -5.32 -17.42 -4.25
CA LEU A 193 -6.33 -17.12 -5.27
C LEU A 193 -7.71 -16.89 -4.63
N GLY A 194 -8.34 -15.75 -4.95
CA GLY A 194 -9.60 -15.30 -4.35
C GLY A 194 -9.49 -14.89 -2.87
N ALA A 195 -8.28 -14.96 -2.28
CA ALA A 195 -8.01 -14.61 -0.89
C ALA A 195 -7.10 -13.39 -0.74
N THR A 196 -6.07 -13.23 -1.59
CA THR A 196 -5.14 -12.09 -1.60
C THR A 196 -4.79 -11.66 -3.03
N ILE A 197 -4.79 -12.63 -3.97
CA ILE A 197 -4.78 -12.39 -5.41
C ILE A 197 -6.20 -12.57 -5.93
N PHE A 198 -6.70 -11.58 -6.67
CA PHE A 198 -8.04 -11.57 -7.22
C PHE A 198 -7.99 -11.58 -8.75
N ALA A 199 -9.09 -11.96 -9.39
CA ALA A 199 -9.26 -11.86 -10.84
C ALA A 199 -10.49 -11.00 -11.13
N TYR A 200 -10.33 -9.96 -11.94
CA TYR A 200 -11.44 -9.07 -12.26
C TYR A 200 -12.37 -9.79 -13.26
N PRO A 201 -13.68 -9.91 -12.98
CA PRO A 201 -14.53 -10.86 -13.68
C PRO A 201 -14.94 -10.45 -15.09
N ASP A 202 -14.88 -9.15 -15.44
CA ASP A 202 -15.17 -8.64 -16.79
C ASP A 202 -14.10 -7.65 -17.25
N PRO A 203 -13.19 -8.03 -18.16
CA PRO A 203 -12.16 -7.10 -18.65
C PRO A 203 -12.73 -5.86 -19.33
N ASP A 204 -13.89 -5.94 -19.99
CA ASP A 204 -14.45 -4.84 -20.78
C ASP A 204 -14.93 -3.69 -19.88
N ASP A 205 -15.32 -3.98 -18.63
CA ASP A 205 -15.67 -2.99 -17.61
C ASP A 205 -14.50 -2.08 -17.20
N LEU A 206 -13.26 -2.47 -17.55
CA LEU A 206 -12.04 -1.75 -17.19
C LEU A 206 -11.55 -0.80 -18.29
N ALA A 207 -12.34 -0.56 -19.34
CA ALA A 207 -12.00 0.40 -20.38
C ALA A 207 -11.72 1.81 -19.81
N GLY A 208 -10.56 2.36 -20.13
CA GLY A 208 -10.00 3.62 -19.63
C GLY A 208 -9.49 3.56 -18.18
N VAL A 209 -9.79 2.50 -17.42
CA VAL A 209 -9.40 2.36 -16.01
C VAL A 209 -7.93 1.98 -15.90
N VAL A 210 -7.46 1.10 -16.78
CA VAL A 210 -6.10 0.55 -16.73
C VAL A 210 -5.08 1.62 -17.09
N ASP A 211 -5.35 2.43 -18.12
CA ASP A 211 -4.48 3.56 -18.47
C ASP A 211 -4.37 4.58 -17.31
N ARG A 212 -5.49 4.94 -16.68
CA ARG A 212 -5.49 5.84 -15.50
C ARG A 212 -4.69 5.26 -14.33
N LEU A 213 -4.85 3.96 -14.04
CA LEU A 213 -4.07 3.30 -12.99
C LEU A 213 -2.56 3.37 -13.29
N ARG A 214 -2.16 3.04 -14.52
CA ARG A 214 -0.76 3.10 -14.97
C ARG A 214 -0.17 4.51 -14.84
N ARG A 215 -0.95 5.54 -15.16
CA ARG A 215 -0.53 6.95 -15.07
C ARG A 215 -0.55 7.51 -13.65
N GLY A 216 -1.03 6.75 -12.65
CA GLY A 216 -1.23 7.23 -11.28
C GLY A 216 -2.41 8.20 -11.15
N GLU A 217 -3.33 8.21 -12.12
CA GLU A 217 -4.48 9.13 -12.23
C GLU A 217 -5.81 8.42 -11.88
N SER A 218 -5.73 7.31 -11.13
CA SER A 218 -6.91 6.51 -10.77
C SER A 218 -7.93 7.31 -9.98
N THR A 219 -9.18 7.25 -10.41
CA THR A 219 -10.29 7.87 -9.68
C THR A 219 -10.73 7.02 -8.51
N PHE A 220 -11.56 7.58 -7.64
CA PHE A 220 -12.15 6.79 -6.56
C PHE A 220 -13.03 5.65 -7.07
N ASP A 221 -13.80 5.91 -8.12
CA ASP A 221 -14.66 4.90 -8.74
C ASP A 221 -13.84 3.76 -9.37
N ASP A 222 -12.68 4.08 -9.97
CA ASP A 222 -11.75 3.07 -10.48
C ASP A 222 -11.34 2.10 -9.37
N ARG A 223 -10.93 2.63 -8.21
CA ARG A 223 -10.56 1.80 -7.06
C ARG A 223 -11.75 1.00 -6.53
N ALA A 224 -12.92 1.63 -6.46
CA ALA A 224 -14.14 1.01 -5.95
C ALA A 224 -14.55 -0.24 -6.75
N ARG A 225 -14.36 -0.24 -8.08
CA ARG A 225 -14.61 -1.42 -8.94
C ARG A 225 -13.81 -2.64 -8.46
N PHE A 226 -12.50 -2.48 -8.28
CA PHE A 226 -11.61 -3.56 -7.84
C PHE A 226 -11.87 -3.99 -6.40
N ILE A 227 -12.16 -3.04 -5.50
CA ILE A 227 -12.52 -3.36 -4.11
C ILE A 227 -13.81 -4.19 -4.09
N GLY A 228 -14.81 -3.82 -4.89
CA GLY A 228 -16.03 -4.60 -5.06
C GLY A 228 -15.73 -6.03 -5.54
N ALA A 229 -14.90 -6.18 -6.58
CA ALA A 229 -14.50 -7.49 -7.09
C ALA A 229 -13.77 -8.34 -6.04
N ALA A 230 -12.88 -7.74 -5.24
CA ALA A 230 -12.19 -8.42 -4.15
C ALA A 230 -13.19 -8.90 -3.07
N VAL A 231 -14.15 -8.05 -2.68
CA VAL A 231 -15.19 -8.40 -1.70
C VAL A 231 -16.10 -9.54 -2.23
N GLY A 232 -16.43 -9.51 -3.51
CA GLY A 232 -17.21 -10.56 -4.19
C GLY A 232 -16.45 -11.87 -4.43
N SER A 233 -15.12 -11.86 -4.34
CA SER A 233 -14.29 -13.03 -4.61
C SER A 233 -14.48 -14.14 -3.58
N ARG A 234 -14.28 -15.40 -4.03
CA ARG A 234 -14.35 -16.60 -3.20
C ARG A 234 -12.94 -17.20 -3.03
N PRO A 235 -12.44 -17.35 -1.78
CA PRO A 235 -11.15 -17.98 -1.54
C PRO A 235 -11.01 -19.37 -2.18
N GLY A 236 -9.85 -19.64 -2.77
CA GLY A 236 -9.54 -20.87 -3.49
C GLY A 236 -10.12 -20.96 -4.91
N SER A 237 -10.69 -19.88 -5.45
CA SER A 237 -11.35 -19.87 -6.76
C SER A 237 -11.25 -18.50 -7.45
N LEU A 238 -11.44 -18.49 -8.77
CA LEU A 238 -11.59 -17.28 -9.60
C LEU A 238 -13.03 -16.76 -9.66
N SER A 239 -13.97 -17.46 -9.01
CA SER A 239 -15.38 -17.07 -9.01
C SER A 239 -15.61 -15.80 -8.19
N VAL A 240 -16.32 -14.85 -8.78
CA VAL A 240 -16.76 -13.61 -8.13
C VAL A 240 -18.28 -13.60 -8.06
N ASP A 241 -18.80 -13.37 -6.86
CA ASP A 241 -20.22 -13.12 -6.63
C ASP A 241 -20.58 -11.70 -7.09
N ARG A 242 -21.31 -11.59 -8.20
CA ARG A 242 -21.60 -10.31 -8.87
C ARG A 242 -22.52 -9.40 -8.05
N ASP A 243 -23.48 -9.97 -7.33
CA ASP A 243 -24.39 -9.20 -6.48
C ASP A 243 -23.62 -8.62 -5.30
N ARG A 244 -22.75 -9.43 -4.67
CA ARG A 244 -21.86 -8.96 -3.59
C ARG A 244 -20.85 -7.93 -4.09
N MET A 245 -20.30 -8.11 -5.29
CA MET A 245 -19.39 -7.15 -5.93
C MET A 245 -20.09 -5.81 -6.15
N GLY A 246 -21.29 -5.80 -6.73
CA GLY A 246 -22.06 -4.58 -6.97
C GLY A 246 -22.45 -3.86 -5.67
N ALA A 247 -22.95 -4.58 -4.68
CA ALA A 247 -23.30 -4.01 -3.37
C ALA A 247 -22.08 -3.41 -2.66
N ALA A 248 -20.91 -4.07 -2.75
CA ALA A 248 -19.67 -3.54 -2.21
C ALA A 248 -19.18 -2.31 -2.97
N HIS A 249 -19.24 -2.31 -4.31
CA HIS A 249 -18.88 -1.17 -5.15
C HIS A 249 -19.67 0.09 -4.77
N GLU A 250 -20.99 -0.01 -4.63
CA GLU A 250 -21.84 1.12 -4.21
C GLU A 250 -21.51 1.61 -2.79
N ARG A 251 -21.28 0.68 -1.85
CA ARG A 251 -20.85 1.03 -0.48
C ARG A 251 -19.51 1.75 -0.47
N VAL A 252 -18.55 1.32 -1.28
CA VAL A 252 -17.27 2.02 -1.43
C VAL A 252 -17.52 3.39 -2.02
N ARG A 253 -18.26 3.52 -3.13
CA ARG A 253 -18.56 4.83 -3.76
C ARG A 253 -19.20 5.83 -2.79
N GLY A 254 -20.00 5.36 -1.84
CA GLY A 254 -20.61 6.18 -0.80
C GLY A 254 -19.74 6.45 0.43
N ALA A 255 -18.53 5.88 0.51
CA ALA A 255 -17.63 6.10 1.64
C ALA A 255 -17.04 7.52 1.59
N ASP A 256 -17.08 8.19 2.73
CA ASP A 256 -16.40 9.47 2.96
C ASP A 256 -15.71 9.41 4.33
N SER A 257 -14.64 8.62 4.39
CA SER A 257 -13.88 8.47 5.62
C SER A 257 -12.88 9.62 5.80
N TRP A 258 -12.33 9.74 7.00
CA TRP A 258 -11.23 10.66 7.26
C TRP A 258 -10.02 10.35 6.35
N ALA A 259 -9.77 9.07 6.06
CA ALA A 259 -8.65 8.64 5.23
C ALA A 259 -8.86 9.03 3.76
N GLY A 260 -10.08 8.88 3.24
CA GLY A 260 -10.43 9.34 1.89
C GLY A 260 -10.34 10.85 1.75
N ARG A 261 -10.82 11.61 2.76
CA ARG A 261 -10.65 13.08 2.81
C ARG A 261 -9.17 13.47 2.85
N ALA A 262 -8.39 12.85 3.71
CA ALA A 262 -6.95 13.11 3.83
C ALA A 262 -6.20 12.82 2.52
N ILE A 263 -6.50 11.70 1.84
CA ILE A 263 -5.90 11.37 0.53
C ILE A 263 -6.15 12.50 -0.47
N ARG A 264 -7.39 12.99 -0.59
CA ARG A 264 -7.73 14.08 -1.52
C ARG A 264 -6.98 15.36 -1.15
N SER A 265 -7.10 15.80 0.10
CA SER A 265 -6.51 17.05 0.59
C SER A 265 -4.98 17.08 0.46
N TRP A 266 -4.32 15.96 0.75
CA TRP A 266 -2.86 15.86 0.60
C TRP A 266 -2.43 15.82 -0.85
N THR A 267 -3.12 15.05 -1.69
CA THR A 267 -2.81 14.97 -3.14
C THR A 267 -2.96 16.34 -3.83
N GLU A 268 -3.99 17.11 -3.47
CA GLU A 268 -4.21 18.46 -4.01
C GLU A 268 -3.13 19.47 -3.61
N ARG A 269 -2.54 19.32 -2.42
CA ARG A 269 -1.52 20.23 -1.88
C ARG A 269 -0.10 19.83 -2.27
N ALA A 270 0.11 18.59 -2.64
CA ALA A 270 1.45 18.03 -2.82
C ALA A 270 2.24 18.74 -3.94
N GLY A 271 3.51 19.00 -3.65
CA GLY A 271 4.50 19.32 -4.67
C GLY A 271 4.97 18.06 -5.40
N LYS A 272 6.01 18.20 -6.23
CA LYS A 272 6.59 17.05 -6.93
C LYS A 272 7.21 16.09 -5.93
N ARG A 273 7.06 14.79 -6.17
CA ARG A 273 7.65 13.71 -5.37
C ARG A 273 9.17 13.92 -5.17
N GLY A 274 9.60 13.89 -3.91
CA GLY A 274 10.98 14.08 -3.48
C GLY A 274 11.42 15.54 -3.30
N GLU A 275 10.65 16.52 -3.80
CA GLU A 275 10.99 17.93 -3.62
C GLU A 275 10.79 18.39 -2.17
N PRO A 276 11.59 19.36 -1.68
CA PRO A 276 11.36 19.99 -0.39
C PRO A 276 9.93 20.55 -0.32
N ALA A 277 9.24 20.23 0.77
CA ALA A 277 7.95 20.82 1.05
C ALA A 277 8.19 22.20 1.67
N ALA A 278 7.62 23.25 1.09
CA ALA A 278 7.72 24.62 1.59
C ALA A 278 6.77 24.85 2.78
N VAL A 279 6.83 23.98 3.78
CA VAL A 279 6.03 24.01 5.01
C VAL A 279 6.96 23.96 6.22
N ALA A 280 6.81 24.92 7.13
CA ALA A 280 7.52 24.90 8.40
C ALA A 280 6.96 23.80 9.32
N ASP A 281 7.70 23.34 10.32
CA ASP A 281 7.22 22.26 11.21
C ASP A 281 5.89 22.60 11.91
N THR A 282 5.75 23.82 12.44
CA THR A 282 4.50 24.25 13.08
C THR A 282 3.32 24.33 12.11
N GLU A 283 3.60 24.62 10.85
CA GLU A 283 2.59 24.64 9.78
C GLU A 283 2.21 23.23 9.36
N ARG A 284 3.19 22.31 9.27
CA ARG A 284 2.94 20.89 9.04
C ARG A 284 2.04 20.30 10.11
N ASP A 285 2.34 20.56 11.38
CA ASP A 285 1.55 20.03 12.51
C ASP A 285 0.12 20.59 12.50
N ALA A 286 -0.04 21.87 12.17
CA ALA A 286 -1.36 22.47 11.99
C ALA A 286 -2.13 21.83 10.81
N LEU A 287 -1.46 21.54 9.69
CA LEU A 287 -2.06 20.85 8.55
C LEU A 287 -2.45 19.41 8.88
N VAL A 288 -1.65 18.68 9.66
CA VAL A 288 -2.03 17.34 10.14
C VAL A 288 -3.26 17.42 11.04
N GLY A 289 -3.32 18.41 11.92
CA GLY A 289 -4.48 18.70 12.75
C GLY A 289 -5.74 18.93 11.92
N GLU A 290 -5.68 19.83 10.93
CA GLU A 290 -6.81 20.17 10.05
C GLU A 290 -7.24 18.99 9.15
N LEU A 291 -6.27 18.34 8.48
CA LEU A 291 -6.55 17.40 7.39
C LEU A 291 -6.80 15.97 7.86
N GLU A 292 -6.24 15.58 9.00
CA GLU A 292 -6.37 14.22 9.55
C GLU A 292 -7.14 14.24 10.87
N ASP A 293 -6.67 14.96 11.90
CA ASP A 293 -7.23 14.85 13.26
C ASP A 293 -8.67 15.39 13.34
N GLU A 294 -8.92 16.61 12.86
CA GLU A 294 -10.26 17.22 12.79
C GLU A 294 -11.20 16.45 11.85
N ALA A 295 -10.63 15.76 10.85
CA ALA A 295 -11.37 14.88 9.96
C ALA A 295 -11.79 13.55 10.63
N GLY A 296 -11.30 13.25 11.83
CA GLY A 296 -11.64 12.06 12.62
C GLY A 296 -10.59 10.94 12.59
N ALA A 297 -9.34 11.25 12.24
CA ALA A 297 -8.26 10.29 12.32
C ALA A 297 -7.99 9.86 13.78
N PRO A 298 -7.72 8.56 14.05
CA PRO A 298 -7.30 8.12 15.37
C PRO A 298 -5.98 8.79 15.77
N GLY A 299 -5.82 9.10 17.06
CA GLY A 299 -4.54 9.58 17.59
C GLY A 299 -3.41 8.56 17.42
N THR A 300 -2.17 9.03 17.47
CA THR A 300 -1.00 8.14 17.40
C THR A 300 -0.72 7.49 18.77
N PRO A 301 -0.26 6.23 18.81
CA PRO A 301 -0.13 5.46 20.05
C PRO A 301 0.96 5.94 21.01
N GLY A 302 1.86 6.81 20.55
CA GLY A 302 3.06 7.24 21.26
C GLY A 302 4.24 6.28 21.09
N TRP A 303 5.45 6.79 21.26
CA TRP A 303 6.66 5.98 21.34
C TRP A 303 6.93 5.61 22.81
N GLN A 304 6.69 4.35 23.19
CA GLN A 304 7.25 3.75 24.41
C GLN A 304 8.62 3.17 24.10
#